data_AF-B0WDU5-F1
#
_entry.id   AF-B0WDU5-F1
#
_cell.length_a   1.000
_cell.length_b   1.000
_cell.length_c   1.000
_cell.angle_alpha   90.00
_cell.angle_beta   90.00
_cell.angle_gamma   90.00
#
_symmetry.space_group_name_H-M   'P 1'
#
loop_
_entity.id
_entity.type
_entity.pdbx_description
1 polymer ?
#
loop_
_entity_poly.entity_id
_entity_poly.type
_entity_poly.pdbx_seq_one_letter_code
_entity_poly.pdbx_strand_id
1 'polypeptide(L)'
;MDIADIGRCGTCVSKYRCVLSTIIKPFLDADVFLTNPKTLTKLVSLSLPIVAPMLLSDGLYSNFWCGMTPDYYYERTEEYKEILNYGKTGEFTVPMVHSAVMVNINLLEAKNLAFETKRLPPGRYGGPQDDIIIFAMSANYSGIPMAISNSLLYGYILMPLEQGESVEKDYEQLTNVKVYVVNEFGSLSLKDDLRGYVAEVPKDKLSLSHIYMINLERRPERRLKMVNNFDALGLEVEYFPAVDGKKLNDDVLREIGVEFLPGYTDPYHKRPMTMGEIGCFLSHYYIWERMVELGQEEVLVLEDDIRFEPYFKRRVYQVLNDARRIGGWDLIYFGRKRLQEDDERWIEGSDSLVQAGYSYWTLGYLINLQGAKKLLAENPLKKLVPVDEYIPIMFNNHPNETWLNQFHNRNLVAWSAAPLLLYPTHYTGDDGYISDTEDSAQIDKVIKLTNDTLDSSAVEKKGDKEQLLSSKVLVESAVNARNEDELDAKNRRIEL
;
A
#
# COMPACT_ATOMS: atom_id res chain seq x y z
N MET A 1 31.24 21.24 -14.53
CA MET A 1 30.85 22.47 -15.24
C MET A 1 31.22 23.66 -14.38
N ASP A 2 32.00 24.59 -14.94
CA ASP A 2 32.44 25.78 -14.21
C ASP A 2 31.28 26.66 -13.76
N ILE A 3 31.31 27.07 -12.49
CA ILE A 3 30.33 27.96 -11.85
C ILE A 3 30.35 29.40 -12.44
N ALA A 4 31.25 29.69 -13.40
CA ALA A 4 31.48 31.03 -13.91
C ALA A 4 30.92 31.35 -15.32
N ASP A 5 30.42 30.39 -16.10
CA ASP A 5 30.25 30.64 -17.55
C ASP A 5 28.91 30.26 -18.20
N ILE A 6 27.80 30.34 -17.47
CA ILE A 6 26.44 30.26 -18.07
C ILE A 6 25.70 31.58 -17.83
N GLY A 7 26.24 32.63 -18.43
CA GLY A 7 25.68 33.98 -18.44
C GLY A 7 25.39 34.46 -19.85
N ARG A 8 24.77 33.63 -20.71
CA ARG A 8 24.25 34.04 -22.03
C ARG A 8 23.29 32.98 -22.60
N CYS A 9 22.07 32.96 -22.11
CA CYS A 9 20.94 32.47 -22.91
C CYS A 9 19.76 33.40 -22.68
N GLY A 10 19.69 34.44 -23.50
CA GLY A 10 18.54 35.32 -23.59
C GLY A 10 17.53 34.71 -24.54
N THR A 11 16.33 34.40 -24.04
CA THR A 11 15.04 34.91 -24.55
C THR A 11 13.88 34.39 -23.71
N CYS A 12 13.15 35.34 -23.11
CA CYS A 12 11.75 35.30 -22.66
C CYS A 12 11.16 34.03 -22.01
N VAL A 13 11.10 33.99 -20.66
CA VAL A 13 9.88 33.64 -19.89
C VAL A 13 9.96 34.28 -18.47
N SER A 14 9.02 35.19 -18.15
CA SER A 14 8.58 35.61 -16.80
C SER A 14 9.56 36.37 -15.86
N LYS A 15 9.16 37.59 -15.48
CA LYS A 15 9.82 38.52 -14.53
C LYS A 15 10.19 37.92 -13.16
N TYR A 16 9.59 36.82 -12.74
CA TYR A 16 9.86 36.17 -11.44
C TYR A 16 11.08 35.23 -11.46
N ARG A 17 11.49 34.73 -12.63
CA ARG A 17 12.66 33.84 -12.75
C ARG A 17 13.99 34.56 -12.49
N CYS A 18 14.05 35.86 -12.78
CA CYS A 18 15.28 36.65 -12.72
C CYS A 18 15.68 37.11 -11.31
N VAL A 19 14.79 37.01 -10.31
CA VAL A 19 15.08 37.40 -8.91
C VAL A 19 15.51 36.20 -8.06
N LEU A 20 14.97 35.01 -8.34
CA LEU A 20 15.32 33.78 -7.62
C LEU A 20 16.76 33.33 -7.93
N SER A 21 17.21 33.45 -9.19
CA SER A 21 18.58 33.07 -9.60
C SER A 21 19.68 33.93 -8.99
N THR A 22 19.33 35.05 -8.35
CA THR A 22 20.28 35.99 -7.73
C THR A 22 20.49 35.72 -6.24
N ILE A 23 19.63 34.90 -5.62
CA ILE A 23 19.62 34.66 -4.17
C ILE A 23 19.78 33.17 -3.85
N ILE A 24 19.28 32.29 -4.72
CA ILE A 24 19.26 30.85 -4.48
C ILE A 24 19.68 30.08 -5.74
N LYS A 25 20.49 29.04 -5.56
CA LYS A 25 20.93 28.13 -6.61
C LYS A 25 20.49 26.69 -6.30
N PRO A 26 19.59 26.09 -7.11
CA PRO A 26 19.25 24.67 -7.00
C PRO A 26 20.28 23.80 -7.74
N PHE A 27 20.62 22.68 -7.14
CA PHE A 27 21.30 21.53 -7.75
C PHE A 27 20.31 20.37 -7.73
N LEU A 28 20.08 19.74 -8.88
CA LEU A 28 19.09 18.68 -9.04
C LEU A 28 19.64 17.63 -10.00
N ASP A 29 19.77 16.40 -9.51
CA ASP A 29 20.18 15.25 -10.28
C ASP A 29 19.01 14.72 -11.12
N ALA A 30 19.32 13.99 -12.19
CA ALA A 30 18.34 13.54 -13.18
C ALA A 30 17.43 12.40 -12.70
N ASP A 31 17.84 11.69 -11.65
CA ASP A 31 17.17 10.58 -10.99
C ASP A 31 16.29 11.02 -9.80
N VAL A 32 16.11 12.34 -9.61
CA VAL A 32 15.21 12.91 -8.62
C VAL A 32 13.83 13.17 -9.19
N PHE A 33 12.80 12.68 -8.50
CA PHE A 33 11.40 12.83 -8.84
C PHE A 33 10.69 13.73 -7.81
N LEU A 34 10.74 15.04 -8.02
CA LEU A 34 9.97 15.99 -7.21
C LEU A 34 8.49 15.95 -7.58
N THR A 35 7.67 15.37 -6.72
CA THR A 35 6.22 15.21 -6.95
C THR A 35 5.41 16.33 -6.31
N ASN A 36 5.93 16.97 -5.26
CA ASN A 36 5.21 18.03 -4.58
C ASN A 36 5.40 19.39 -5.28
N PRO A 37 4.32 20.03 -5.78
CA PRO A 37 4.43 21.31 -6.48
C PRO A 37 4.85 22.46 -5.55
N LYS A 38 4.78 22.28 -4.22
CA LYS A 38 5.18 23.28 -3.23
C LYS A 38 6.65 23.19 -2.84
N THR A 39 7.41 22.20 -3.34
CA THR A 39 8.82 21.96 -2.95
C THR A 39 9.66 23.22 -2.99
N LEU A 40 9.74 23.89 -4.14
CA LEU A 40 10.59 25.07 -4.29
C LEU A 40 10.14 26.21 -3.35
N THR A 41 8.85 26.53 -3.33
CA THR A 41 8.31 27.60 -2.46
C THR A 41 8.59 27.32 -0.99
N LYS A 42 8.42 26.08 -0.56
CA LYS A 42 8.67 25.65 0.82
C LYS A 42 10.14 25.78 1.16
N LEU A 43 11.05 25.22 0.36
CA LEU A 43 12.49 25.29 0.62
C LEU A 43 12.98 26.75 0.67
N VAL A 44 12.54 27.60 -0.27
CA VAL A 44 12.86 29.04 -0.29
C VAL A 44 12.40 29.73 1.00
N SER A 45 11.21 29.41 1.50
CA SER A 45 10.66 30.03 2.71
C SER A 45 11.46 29.74 3.97
N LEU A 46 12.19 28.62 4.02
CA LEU A 46 13.00 28.23 5.19
C LEU A 46 14.18 29.17 5.42
N SER A 47 14.64 29.90 4.38
CA SER A 47 15.76 30.84 4.47
C SER A 47 17.05 30.24 5.05
N LEU A 48 17.26 28.94 4.84
CA LEU A 48 18.42 28.20 5.33
C LEU A 48 19.62 28.34 4.36
N PRO A 49 20.87 28.23 4.87
CA PRO A 49 22.08 28.30 4.04
C PRO A 49 22.15 27.24 2.94
N ILE A 50 21.97 25.98 3.32
CA ILE A 50 21.88 24.83 2.42
C ILE A 50 20.74 23.97 2.95
N VAL A 51 19.77 23.66 2.09
CA VAL A 51 18.66 22.76 2.44
C VAL A 51 18.32 21.83 1.30
N ALA A 52 18.07 20.56 1.63
CA ALA A 52 17.55 19.56 0.71
C ALA A 52 16.12 19.17 1.12
N PRO A 53 15.22 18.90 0.15
CA PRO A 53 14.01 18.15 0.44
C PRO A 53 14.38 16.68 0.66
N MET A 54 13.80 16.04 1.67
CA MET A 54 13.95 14.60 1.88
C MET A 54 13.24 13.84 0.76
N LEU A 55 14.00 12.98 0.08
CA LEU A 55 13.54 12.13 -1.01
C LEU A 55 13.45 10.69 -0.53
N LEU A 56 12.31 10.05 -0.78
CA LEU A 56 12.13 8.64 -0.46
C LEU A 56 12.67 7.75 -1.59
N SER A 57 13.22 6.60 -1.24
CA SER A 57 13.56 5.57 -2.21
C SER A 57 12.95 4.25 -1.77
N ASP A 58 13.29 3.17 -2.48
CA ASP A 58 12.94 1.84 -2.03
C ASP A 58 13.84 1.43 -0.85
N GLY A 59 13.25 1.26 0.34
CA GLY A 59 13.98 0.93 1.57
C GLY A 59 14.64 2.12 2.27
N LEU A 60 15.80 1.89 2.90
CA LEU A 60 16.44 2.84 3.83
C LEU A 60 17.45 3.80 3.19
N TYR A 61 17.47 3.90 1.86
CA TYR A 61 18.30 4.86 1.14
C TYR A 61 17.55 6.18 0.97
N SER A 62 18.27 7.30 1.07
CA SER A 62 17.72 8.65 0.91
C SER A 62 18.86 9.63 0.65
N ASN A 63 18.52 10.89 0.36
CA ASN A 63 19.44 11.90 -0.11
C ASN A 63 20.16 12.70 1.01
N PHE A 64 20.39 12.08 2.17
CA PHE A 64 21.04 12.69 3.33
C PHE A 64 21.68 11.65 4.24
N TRP A 65 22.66 12.06 5.05
CA TRP A 65 23.27 11.24 6.11
C TRP A 65 23.11 11.93 7.46
N CYS A 66 22.79 11.18 8.53
CA CYS A 66 22.78 11.71 9.90
C CYS A 66 24.13 11.57 10.63
N GLY A 67 25.02 10.73 10.12
CA GLY A 67 26.34 10.49 10.70
C GLY A 67 27.37 10.28 9.60
N MET A 68 28.63 10.56 9.92
CA MET A 68 29.75 10.37 9.03
C MET A 68 30.97 9.95 9.83
N THR A 69 31.61 8.87 9.40
CA THR A 69 32.80 8.32 10.06
C THR A 69 34.01 9.26 9.89
N PRO A 70 35.09 9.08 10.67
CA PRO A 70 36.34 9.82 10.47
C PRO A 70 36.94 9.67 9.06
N ASP A 71 36.61 8.56 8.38
CA ASP A 71 37.03 8.27 7.00
C ASP A 71 36.04 8.78 5.94
N TYR A 72 35.10 9.66 6.33
CA TYR A 72 34.14 10.34 5.46
C TYR A 72 33.03 9.47 4.85
N TYR A 73 32.79 8.28 5.40
CA TYR A 73 31.74 7.38 4.94
C TYR A 73 30.50 7.46 5.82
N TYR A 74 29.40 6.92 5.28
CA TYR A 74 28.12 6.86 5.97
C TYR A 74 28.21 6.19 7.34
N GLU A 75 27.57 6.80 8.35
CA GLU A 75 27.35 6.20 9.66
C GLU A 75 25.85 6.22 9.99
N ARG A 76 25.27 5.03 10.21
CA ARG A 76 23.85 4.89 10.59
C ARG A 76 23.67 5.34 12.04
N THR A 77 22.75 6.26 12.24
CA THR A 77 22.31 6.70 13.58
C THR A 77 20.85 6.29 13.81
N GLU A 78 20.41 6.21 15.07
CA GLU A 78 19.00 5.98 15.40
C GLU A 78 18.10 7.11 14.87
N GLU A 79 18.61 8.35 14.89
CA GLU A 79 17.88 9.51 14.40
C GLU A 79 17.60 9.46 12.89
N TYR A 80 18.42 8.75 12.11
CA TYR A 80 18.19 8.59 10.69
C TYR A 80 16.83 7.98 10.38
N LYS A 81 16.47 6.88 11.09
CA LYS A 81 15.20 6.19 10.87
C LYS A 81 14.01 7.04 11.32
N GLU A 82 14.16 7.74 12.45
CA GLU A 82 13.13 8.67 12.94
C GLU A 82 12.84 9.79 11.94
N ILE A 83 13.86 10.34 11.27
CA ILE A 83 13.67 11.36 10.24
C ILE A 83 13.11 10.75 8.95
N LEU A 84 13.70 9.66 8.45
CA LEU A 84 13.30 9.02 7.20
C LEU A 84 11.84 8.55 7.22
N ASN A 85 11.43 7.94 8.33
CA ASN A 85 10.08 7.37 8.50
C ASN A 85 9.07 8.38 9.05
N TYR A 86 9.41 9.68 9.05
CA TYR A 86 8.57 10.77 9.58
C TYR A 86 8.15 10.60 11.05
N GLY A 87 8.90 9.83 11.85
CA GLY A 87 8.74 9.77 13.31
C GLY A 87 9.06 11.12 13.97
N LYS A 88 10.03 11.85 13.40
CA LYS A 88 10.28 13.28 13.65
C LYS A 88 10.07 14.05 12.36
N THR A 89 9.30 15.13 12.41
CA THR A 89 9.06 16.01 11.25
C THR A 89 9.62 17.41 11.50
N GLY A 90 10.22 18.02 10.47
CA GLY A 90 10.82 19.35 10.54
C GLY A 90 12.03 19.52 9.64
N GLU A 91 12.96 20.36 10.10
CA GLU A 91 14.23 20.67 9.45
C GLU A 91 15.37 20.26 10.38
N PHE A 92 16.27 19.41 9.91
CA PHE A 92 17.32 18.81 10.72
C PHE A 92 18.68 19.14 10.14
N THR A 93 19.58 19.67 10.97
CA THR A 93 20.98 19.87 10.58
C THR A 93 21.65 18.52 10.43
N VAL A 94 22.26 18.28 9.27
CA VAL A 94 22.86 16.99 8.92
C VAL A 94 24.26 17.20 8.32
N PRO A 95 25.20 16.25 8.53
CA PRO A 95 26.55 16.35 7.99
C PRO A 95 26.60 16.29 6.47
N MET A 96 25.56 15.81 5.79
CA MET A 96 25.54 15.68 4.34
C MET A 96 24.11 15.66 3.77
N VAL A 97 23.92 16.36 2.65
CA VAL A 97 22.75 16.27 1.77
C VAL A 97 23.22 16.18 0.32
N HIS A 98 22.44 15.54 -0.54
CA HIS A 98 22.78 15.40 -1.96
C HIS A 98 21.55 15.32 -2.88
N SER A 99 21.82 15.21 -4.18
CA SER A 99 20.90 15.01 -5.32
C SER A 99 19.80 16.05 -5.55
N ALA A 100 19.22 16.63 -4.52
CA ALA A 100 18.36 17.81 -4.60
C ALA A 100 18.79 18.78 -3.51
N VAL A 101 19.57 19.80 -3.86
CA VAL A 101 20.16 20.71 -2.89
C VAL A 101 19.87 22.15 -3.28
N MET A 102 19.35 22.93 -2.35
CA MET A 102 19.10 24.35 -2.51
C MET A 102 20.13 25.15 -1.70
N VAL A 103 20.94 25.95 -2.37
CA VAL A 103 21.99 26.77 -1.75
C VAL A 103 21.61 28.24 -1.80
N ASN A 104 21.67 28.92 -0.64
CA ASN A 104 21.55 30.37 -0.56
C ASN A 104 22.89 31.03 -0.92
N ILE A 105 22.94 31.69 -2.08
CA ILE A 105 24.15 32.30 -2.64
C ILE A 105 24.38 33.74 -2.16
N ASN A 106 23.50 34.30 -1.32
CA ASN A 106 23.76 35.59 -0.66
C ASN A 106 24.78 35.47 0.47
N LEU A 107 25.14 34.26 0.88
CA LEU A 107 26.19 34.02 1.85
C LEU A 107 27.56 34.17 1.19
N LEU A 108 28.41 35.02 1.76
CA LEU A 108 29.73 35.30 1.19
C LEU A 108 30.59 34.02 1.13
N GLU A 109 30.41 33.14 2.11
CA GLU A 109 31.08 31.85 2.26
C GLU A 109 30.61 30.84 1.19
N ALA A 110 29.43 31.01 0.59
CA ALA A 110 28.90 30.09 -0.42
C ALA A 110 29.80 30.00 -1.67
N LYS A 111 30.64 31.00 -1.92
CA LYS A 111 31.64 30.99 -2.99
C LYS A 111 32.74 29.92 -2.80
N ASN A 112 32.90 29.42 -1.57
CA ASN A 112 33.87 28.39 -1.21
C ASN A 112 33.30 26.97 -1.37
N LEU A 113 32.00 26.85 -1.63
CA LEU A 113 31.37 25.56 -1.91
C LEU A 113 31.91 24.96 -3.21
N ALA A 114 32.21 23.68 -3.20
CA ALA A 114 32.86 23.02 -4.32
C ALA A 114 32.51 21.53 -4.40
N PHE A 115 32.53 21.01 -5.62
CA PHE A 115 32.34 19.58 -5.93
C PHE A 115 33.67 18.90 -6.32
N GLU A 116 34.78 19.65 -6.29
CA GLU A 116 36.09 19.15 -6.70
C GLU A 116 37.14 19.40 -5.61
N THR A 117 37.91 18.36 -5.28
CA THR A 117 38.96 18.39 -4.24
C THR A 117 39.96 19.52 -4.43
N LYS A 118 40.32 19.86 -5.67
CA LYS A 118 41.28 20.94 -5.99
C LYS A 118 40.83 22.33 -5.52
N ARG A 119 39.55 22.52 -5.22
CA ARG A 119 38.98 23.78 -4.71
C ARG A 119 38.89 23.81 -3.17
N LEU A 120 39.13 22.68 -2.51
CA LEU A 120 39.21 22.63 -1.05
C LEU A 120 40.56 23.20 -0.57
N PRO A 121 40.64 23.66 0.69
CA PRO A 121 41.90 24.10 1.28
C PRO A 121 42.97 22.98 1.21
N PRO A 122 44.17 23.26 0.68
CA PRO A 122 45.22 22.24 0.53
C PRO A 122 45.55 21.55 1.87
N GLY A 123 45.66 20.22 1.83
CA GLY A 123 46.05 19.41 2.99
C GLY A 123 44.96 19.20 4.05
N ARG A 124 43.74 19.73 3.87
CA ARG A 124 42.62 19.49 4.81
C ARG A 124 41.80 18.25 4.52
N TYR A 125 41.70 17.84 3.25
CA TYR A 125 40.86 16.74 2.82
C TYR A 125 41.71 15.55 2.37
N GLY A 126 41.53 14.41 3.04
CA GLY A 126 42.17 13.13 2.72
C GLY A 126 41.16 12.03 2.36
N GLY A 127 39.91 12.40 2.09
CA GLY A 127 38.82 11.46 1.80
C GLY A 127 38.76 11.01 0.33
N PRO A 128 37.71 10.27 -0.04
CA PRO A 128 37.52 9.75 -1.40
C PRO A 128 37.30 10.85 -2.45
N GLN A 129 37.55 10.55 -3.72
CA GLN A 129 37.23 11.45 -4.82
C GLN A 129 35.76 11.30 -5.21
N ASP A 130 34.87 11.83 -4.37
CA ASP A 130 33.41 11.78 -4.50
C ASP A 130 32.83 13.19 -4.36
N ASP A 131 32.08 13.65 -5.35
CA ASP A 131 31.63 15.04 -5.45
C ASP A 131 30.61 15.41 -4.36
N ILE A 132 29.80 14.46 -3.92
CA ILE A 132 28.83 14.62 -2.82
C ILE A 132 29.57 14.82 -1.49
N ILE A 133 30.54 13.96 -1.17
CA ILE A 133 31.36 14.09 0.05
C ILE A 133 32.19 15.38 -0.02
N ILE A 134 32.78 15.70 -1.17
CA ILE A 134 33.56 16.93 -1.36
C ILE A 134 32.68 18.16 -1.13
N PHE A 135 31.44 18.17 -1.62
CA PHE A 135 30.49 19.24 -1.38
C PHE A 135 30.18 19.42 0.11
N ALA A 136 29.86 18.34 0.81
CA ALA A 136 29.61 18.37 2.25
C ALA A 136 30.82 18.90 3.04
N MET A 137 32.03 18.46 2.68
CA MET A 137 33.26 18.93 3.31
C MET A 137 33.56 20.39 2.99
N SER A 138 33.26 20.87 1.78
CA SER A 138 33.40 22.28 1.42
C SER A 138 32.48 23.18 2.26
N ALA A 139 31.24 22.73 2.53
CA ALA A 139 30.30 23.42 3.41
C ALA A 139 30.79 23.43 4.85
N ASN A 140 31.24 22.28 5.36
CA ASN A 140 31.79 22.14 6.71
C ASN A 140 33.03 23.03 6.93
N TYR A 141 34.00 23.03 6.01
CA TYR A 141 35.18 23.89 6.09
C TYR A 141 34.86 25.39 5.99
N SER A 142 33.73 25.73 5.39
CA SER A 142 33.22 27.09 5.28
C SER A 142 32.31 27.49 6.44
N GLY A 143 32.05 26.59 7.41
CA GLY A 143 31.16 26.82 8.54
C GLY A 143 29.68 26.96 8.14
N ILE A 144 29.29 26.44 6.97
CA ILE A 144 27.93 26.52 6.45
C ILE A 144 27.17 25.24 6.85
N PRO A 145 26.14 25.32 7.71
CA PRO A 145 25.35 24.16 8.06
C PRO A 145 24.49 23.71 6.86
N MET A 146 24.30 22.40 6.76
CA MET A 146 23.37 21.78 5.82
C MET A 146 22.18 21.22 6.57
N ALA A 147 21.00 21.32 5.97
CA ALA A 147 19.77 20.80 6.55
C ALA A 147 19.00 19.90 5.59
N ILE A 148 18.35 18.88 6.12
CA ILE A 148 17.34 18.09 5.43
C ILE A 148 15.95 18.52 5.94
N SER A 149 15.00 18.73 5.05
CA SER A 149 13.61 19.00 5.39
C SER A 149 12.75 17.81 5.02
N ASN A 150 11.97 17.31 5.97
CA ASN A 150 10.89 16.33 5.72
C ASN A 150 9.52 16.91 6.11
N SER A 151 9.38 18.23 6.16
CA SER A 151 8.12 18.88 6.55
C SER A 151 6.99 18.74 5.52
N LEU A 152 7.29 18.18 4.34
CA LEU A 152 6.33 17.71 3.34
C LEU A 152 6.86 16.40 2.74
N LEU A 153 5.97 15.59 2.18
CA LEU A 153 6.38 14.57 1.20
C LEU A 153 6.79 15.29 -0.08
N TYR A 154 8.11 15.43 -0.32
CA TYR A 154 8.63 16.25 -1.41
C TYR A 154 8.78 15.50 -2.74
N GLY A 155 9.19 14.24 -2.68
CA GLY A 155 9.50 13.45 -3.86
C GLY A 155 10.27 12.17 -3.56
N TYR A 156 10.81 11.59 -4.63
CA TYR A 156 11.49 10.29 -4.62
C TYR A 156 12.85 10.35 -5.31
N ILE A 157 13.69 9.36 -5.05
CA ILE A 157 14.98 9.13 -5.70
C ILE A 157 15.18 7.63 -5.93
N LEU A 158 15.92 7.25 -6.96
CA LEU A 158 16.32 5.86 -7.18
C LEU A 158 17.53 5.50 -6.33
N MET A 159 17.66 4.24 -5.95
CA MET A 159 18.90 3.74 -5.39
C MET A 159 19.94 3.59 -6.51
N PRO A 160 21.17 4.07 -6.29
CA PRO A 160 22.26 3.87 -7.23
C PRO A 160 22.52 2.37 -7.45
N LEU A 161 22.75 1.98 -8.71
CA LEU A 161 23.13 0.62 -9.05
C LEU A 161 24.52 0.26 -8.50
N GLU A 162 24.67 -0.98 -8.04
CA GLU A 162 25.97 -1.54 -7.70
C GLU A 162 26.75 -1.96 -8.96
N GLN A 163 28.07 -2.09 -8.81
CA GLN A 163 28.92 -2.50 -9.92
C GLN A 163 28.54 -3.90 -10.43
N GLY A 164 28.18 -3.98 -11.71
CA GLY A 164 27.79 -5.23 -12.36
C GLY A 164 26.27 -5.45 -12.40
N GLU A 165 25.49 -4.57 -11.78
CA GLU A 165 24.04 -4.55 -11.96
C GLU A 165 23.66 -3.99 -13.33
N SER A 166 22.52 -4.45 -13.84
CA SER A 166 22.03 -4.09 -15.15
C SER A 166 20.99 -2.98 -15.08
N VAL A 167 20.82 -2.24 -16.17
CA VAL A 167 19.88 -1.10 -16.27
C VAL A 167 18.43 -1.55 -16.09
N GLU A 168 18.12 -2.83 -16.30
CA GLU A 168 16.82 -3.41 -16.01
C GLU A 168 16.39 -3.22 -14.55
N LYS A 169 17.35 -3.24 -13.60
CA LYS A 169 17.04 -2.94 -12.20
C LYS A 169 16.59 -1.49 -12.00
N ASP A 170 17.19 -0.53 -12.70
CA ASP A 170 16.72 0.87 -12.66
C ASP A 170 15.31 1.01 -13.22
N TYR A 171 14.96 0.28 -14.28
CA TYR A 171 13.60 0.28 -14.80
C TYR A 171 12.59 -0.31 -13.81
N GLU A 172 12.96 -1.35 -13.05
CA GLU A 172 12.14 -1.88 -11.97
C GLU A 172 11.95 -0.84 -10.85
N GLN A 173 13.03 -0.20 -10.40
CA GLN A 173 12.96 0.87 -9.38
C GLN A 173 12.10 2.05 -9.85
N LEU A 174 12.26 2.48 -11.10
CA LEU A 174 11.45 3.54 -11.70
C LEU A 174 9.97 3.16 -11.74
N THR A 175 9.66 1.89 -12.03
CA THR A 175 8.29 1.38 -12.01
C THR A 175 7.70 1.45 -10.60
N ASN A 176 8.46 1.06 -9.58
CA ASN A 176 8.04 1.18 -8.18
C ASN A 176 7.74 2.63 -7.81
N VAL A 177 8.65 3.56 -8.13
CA VAL A 177 8.43 5.00 -7.89
C VAL A 177 7.17 5.48 -8.60
N LYS A 178 6.96 5.16 -9.88
CA LYS A 178 5.75 5.55 -10.61
C LYS A 178 4.47 5.07 -9.92
N VAL A 179 4.44 3.82 -9.47
CA VAL A 179 3.30 3.24 -8.75
C VAL A 179 3.07 3.98 -7.43
N TYR A 180 4.11 4.31 -6.68
CA TYR A 180 3.99 5.15 -5.47
C TYR A 180 3.39 6.52 -5.79
N VAL A 181 3.88 7.20 -6.83
CA VAL A 181 3.32 8.50 -7.22
C VAL A 181 1.86 8.38 -7.64
N VAL A 182 1.48 7.33 -8.37
CA VAL A 182 0.09 7.11 -8.77
C VAL A 182 -0.80 6.80 -7.57
N ASN A 183 -0.32 6.05 -6.58
CA ASN A 183 -1.08 5.79 -5.36
C ASN A 183 -1.36 7.06 -4.55
N GLU A 184 -0.36 7.93 -4.41
CA GLU A 184 -0.46 9.16 -3.63
C GLU A 184 -1.21 10.29 -4.36
N PHE A 185 -0.96 10.46 -5.67
CA PHE A 185 -1.45 11.61 -6.45
C PHE A 185 -2.46 11.24 -7.54
N GLY A 186 -2.82 9.97 -7.68
CA GLY A 186 -3.80 9.44 -8.62
C GLY A 186 -3.31 9.29 -10.07
N SER A 187 -2.37 10.14 -10.52
CA SER A 187 -1.82 10.09 -11.88
C SER A 187 -0.47 10.79 -12.01
N LEU A 188 0.27 10.45 -13.06
CA LEU A 188 1.48 11.15 -13.49
C LEU A 188 1.14 12.08 -14.66
N SER A 189 1.34 13.39 -14.49
CA SER A 189 1.14 14.34 -15.59
C SER A 189 2.31 14.29 -16.56
N LEU A 190 2.10 13.73 -17.75
CA LEU A 190 3.07 13.72 -18.83
C LEU A 190 2.82 14.91 -19.78
N LYS A 191 3.85 15.73 -20.00
CA LYS A 191 3.79 16.81 -20.99
C LYS A 191 3.64 16.22 -22.39
N ASP A 192 2.77 16.80 -23.20
CA ASP A 192 2.48 16.32 -24.56
C ASP A 192 3.75 16.16 -25.41
N ASP A 193 4.64 17.16 -25.36
CA ASP A 193 5.91 17.16 -26.11
C ASP A 193 6.90 16.05 -25.67
N LEU A 194 6.70 15.48 -24.48
CA LEU A 194 7.53 14.40 -23.94
C LEU A 194 6.94 13.01 -24.20
N ARG A 195 5.69 12.91 -24.67
CA ARG A 195 5.01 11.61 -24.89
C ARG A 195 5.79 10.68 -25.81
N GLY A 196 6.40 11.20 -26.86
CA GLY A 196 7.16 10.40 -27.82
C GLY A 196 8.44 9.76 -27.27
N TYR A 197 8.89 10.16 -26.08
CA TYR A 197 10.07 9.60 -25.42
C TYR A 197 9.74 8.55 -24.37
N VAL A 198 8.46 8.37 -24.03
CA VAL A 198 8.02 7.37 -23.07
C VAL A 198 7.71 6.09 -23.82
N ALA A 199 8.48 5.04 -23.55
CA ALA A 199 8.22 3.72 -24.12
C ALA A 199 6.87 3.17 -23.63
N GLU A 200 6.13 2.53 -24.53
CA GLU A 200 4.96 1.77 -24.13
C GLU A 200 5.38 0.55 -23.30
N VAL A 201 4.73 0.36 -22.15
CA VAL A 201 4.94 -0.83 -21.32
C VAL A 201 4.02 -1.93 -21.85
N PRO A 202 4.55 -3.06 -22.35
CA PRO A 202 3.70 -4.15 -22.81
C PRO A 202 2.89 -4.69 -21.64
N LYS A 203 1.60 -4.91 -21.89
CA LYS A 203 0.68 -5.47 -20.91
C LYS A 203 0.60 -6.98 -21.06
N ASP A 204 0.58 -7.68 -19.92
CA ASP A 204 0.37 -9.13 -19.87
C ASP A 204 -0.49 -9.53 -18.66
N LYS A 205 -0.87 -10.81 -18.62
CA LYS A 205 -1.68 -11.41 -17.55
C LYS A 205 -0.84 -12.20 -16.55
N LEU A 206 0.47 -11.95 -16.42
CA LEU A 206 1.36 -12.66 -15.49
C LEU A 206 1.37 -14.19 -15.67
N SER A 207 1.16 -14.69 -16.89
CA SER A 207 0.94 -16.11 -17.21
C SER A 207 -0.33 -16.74 -16.62
N LEU A 208 -1.28 -15.92 -16.16
CA LEU A 208 -2.60 -16.35 -15.68
C LEU A 208 -3.60 -16.42 -16.83
N SER A 209 -4.73 -17.10 -16.58
CA SER A 209 -5.86 -17.08 -17.52
C SER A 209 -6.49 -15.69 -17.57
N HIS A 210 -6.59 -15.03 -16.41
CA HIS A 210 -7.23 -13.73 -16.31
C HIS A 210 -6.80 -12.94 -15.07
N ILE A 211 -6.97 -11.62 -15.14
CA ILE A 211 -6.88 -10.72 -13.98
C ILE A 211 -8.14 -9.86 -13.99
N TYR A 212 -8.92 -9.91 -12.92
CA TYR A 212 -10.10 -9.05 -12.73
C TYR A 212 -9.81 -7.99 -11.68
N MET A 213 -10.32 -6.78 -11.92
CA MET A 213 -10.43 -5.74 -10.89
C MET A 213 -11.89 -5.42 -10.64
N ILE A 214 -12.34 -5.65 -9.40
CA ILE A 214 -13.68 -5.36 -8.91
C ILE A 214 -13.76 -3.88 -8.59
N ASN A 215 -14.62 -3.14 -9.29
CA ASN A 215 -14.90 -1.73 -8.98
C ASN A 215 -16.37 -1.39 -9.22
N LEU A 216 -16.90 -0.57 -8.33
CA LEU A 216 -18.25 -0.03 -8.47
C LEU A 216 -18.29 0.99 -9.62
N GLU A 217 -19.25 0.85 -10.54
CA GLU A 217 -19.39 1.76 -11.69
C GLU A 217 -19.38 3.24 -11.29
N ARG A 218 -20.04 3.56 -10.16
CA ARG A 218 -20.16 4.90 -9.58
C ARG A 218 -18.86 5.47 -8.99
N ARG A 219 -17.76 4.70 -8.95
CA ARG A 219 -16.44 5.11 -8.45
C ARG A 219 -15.41 5.21 -9.59
N PRO A 220 -15.60 6.11 -10.57
CA PRO A 220 -14.70 6.24 -11.71
C PRO A 220 -13.29 6.71 -11.31
N GLU A 221 -13.16 7.49 -10.23
CA GLU A 221 -11.86 7.97 -9.75
C GLU A 221 -10.97 6.84 -9.21
N ARG A 222 -11.54 5.90 -8.43
CA ARG A 222 -10.82 4.70 -7.96
C ARG A 222 -10.39 3.83 -9.14
N ARG A 223 -11.31 3.64 -10.10
CA ARG A 223 -11.03 2.91 -11.35
C ARG A 223 -9.90 3.54 -12.13
N LEU A 224 -9.90 4.86 -12.32
CA LEU A 224 -8.86 5.57 -13.06
C LEU A 224 -7.49 5.44 -12.38
N LYS A 225 -7.44 5.56 -11.05
CA LYS A 225 -6.21 5.34 -10.27
C LYS A 225 -5.66 3.92 -10.49
N MET A 226 -6.52 2.90 -10.43
CA MET A 226 -6.11 1.52 -10.67
C MET A 226 -5.65 1.29 -12.11
N VAL A 227 -6.33 1.86 -13.11
CA VAL A 227 -5.88 1.80 -14.51
C VAL A 227 -4.49 2.41 -14.68
N ASN A 228 -4.22 3.56 -14.06
CA ASN A 228 -2.89 4.19 -14.10
C ASN A 228 -1.82 3.28 -13.44
N ASN A 229 -2.16 2.58 -12.36
CA ASN A 229 -1.27 1.59 -11.75
C ASN A 229 -1.02 0.39 -12.67
N PHE A 230 -2.07 -0.15 -13.31
CA PHE A 230 -1.94 -1.26 -14.27
C PHE A 230 -1.11 -0.87 -15.49
N ASP A 231 -1.25 0.36 -15.97
CA ASP A 231 -0.44 0.91 -17.06
C ASP A 231 1.03 1.03 -16.65
N ALA A 232 1.30 1.52 -15.44
CA ALA A 232 2.66 1.61 -14.91
C ALA A 232 3.31 0.23 -14.73
N LEU A 233 2.56 -0.77 -14.25
CA LEU A 233 3.02 -2.13 -14.03
C LEU A 233 3.07 -2.98 -15.31
N GLY A 234 2.39 -2.57 -16.38
CA GLY A 234 2.24 -3.41 -17.58
C GLY A 234 1.35 -4.63 -17.33
N LEU A 235 0.19 -4.42 -16.71
CA LEU A 235 -0.81 -5.45 -16.43
C LEU A 235 -2.02 -5.30 -17.35
N GLU A 236 -2.45 -6.41 -17.96
CA GLU A 236 -3.71 -6.51 -18.69
C GLU A 236 -4.80 -6.99 -17.72
N VAL A 237 -5.59 -6.04 -17.22
CA VAL A 237 -6.64 -6.30 -16.22
C VAL A 237 -8.02 -5.97 -16.78
N GLU A 238 -8.96 -6.89 -16.64
CA GLU A 238 -10.36 -6.66 -16.99
C GLU A 238 -11.09 -5.97 -15.83
N TYR A 239 -11.79 -4.89 -16.16
CA TYR A 239 -12.74 -4.28 -15.25
C TYR A 239 -13.95 -5.20 -15.05
N PHE A 240 -14.21 -5.58 -13.81
CA PHE A 240 -15.40 -6.32 -13.41
C PHE A 240 -16.36 -5.39 -12.65
N PRO A 241 -17.57 -5.12 -13.17
CA PRO A 241 -18.52 -4.23 -12.52
C PRO A 241 -19.03 -4.86 -11.22
N ALA A 242 -18.67 -4.24 -10.09
CA ALA A 242 -19.09 -4.70 -8.78
C ALA A 242 -20.61 -4.51 -8.58
N VAL A 243 -21.22 -5.42 -7.84
CA VAL A 243 -22.62 -5.33 -7.42
C VAL A 243 -22.76 -4.20 -6.41
N ASP A 244 -23.52 -3.19 -6.80
CA ASP A 244 -23.72 -2.00 -5.97
C ASP A 244 -24.76 -2.28 -4.88
N GLY A 245 -24.32 -2.35 -3.62
CA GLY A 245 -25.19 -2.49 -2.45
C GLY A 245 -26.29 -1.42 -2.37
N LYS A 246 -26.08 -0.20 -2.91
CA LYS A 246 -27.12 0.85 -2.95
C LYS A 246 -28.25 0.55 -3.94
N LYS A 247 -28.02 -0.38 -4.89
CA LYS A 247 -29.03 -0.86 -5.84
C LYS A 247 -29.74 -2.12 -5.35
N LEU A 248 -29.28 -2.73 -4.25
CA LEU A 248 -29.89 -3.92 -3.66
C LEU A 248 -31.08 -3.55 -2.75
N ASN A 249 -32.07 -4.42 -2.74
CA ASN A 249 -33.22 -4.39 -1.84
C ASN A 249 -33.76 -5.82 -1.67
N ASP A 250 -34.73 -6.00 -0.77
CA ASP A 250 -35.26 -7.32 -0.44
C ASP A 250 -35.88 -8.08 -1.62
N ASP A 251 -36.51 -7.37 -2.58
CA ASP A 251 -37.07 -8.01 -3.78
C ASP A 251 -35.96 -8.58 -4.67
N VAL A 252 -34.92 -7.78 -4.92
CA VAL A 252 -33.75 -8.19 -5.71
C VAL A 252 -33.03 -9.36 -5.05
N LEU A 253 -32.86 -9.33 -3.72
CA LEU A 253 -32.24 -10.44 -2.99
C LEU A 253 -33.05 -11.74 -3.10
N ARG A 254 -34.39 -11.66 -3.04
CA ARG A 254 -35.27 -12.82 -3.27
C ARG A 254 -35.17 -13.36 -4.69
N GLU A 255 -35.05 -12.50 -5.68
CA GLU A 255 -34.88 -12.89 -7.08
C GLU A 255 -33.55 -13.61 -7.33
N ILE A 256 -32.46 -13.12 -6.71
CA ILE A 256 -31.14 -13.79 -6.73
C ILE A 256 -31.18 -15.09 -5.90
N GLY A 257 -32.13 -15.21 -4.97
CA GLY A 257 -32.31 -16.39 -4.13
C GLY A 257 -31.40 -16.39 -2.89
N VAL A 258 -31.01 -15.20 -2.42
CA VAL A 258 -30.17 -15.00 -1.24
C VAL A 258 -30.94 -15.35 0.03
N GLU A 259 -30.36 -16.23 0.84
CA GLU A 259 -30.79 -16.55 2.19
C GLU A 259 -29.61 -16.39 3.14
N PHE A 260 -29.82 -15.69 4.26
CA PHE A 260 -28.78 -15.47 5.25
C PHE A 260 -28.56 -16.70 6.11
N LEU A 261 -27.33 -16.90 6.57
CA LEU A 261 -27.04 -17.96 7.51
C LEU A 261 -27.87 -17.79 8.80
N PRO A 262 -28.65 -18.81 9.24
CA PRO A 262 -29.46 -18.70 10.45
C PRO A 262 -28.62 -18.35 11.69
N GLY A 263 -28.98 -17.26 12.38
CA GLY A 263 -28.26 -16.79 13.57
C GLY A 263 -26.97 -16.03 13.28
N TYR A 264 -26.68 -15.67 12.03
CA TYR A 264 -25.60 -14.74 11.72
C TYR A 264 -25.90 -13.35 12.30
N THR A 265 -24.94 -12.84 13.05
CA THR A 265 -24.86 -11.44 13.48
C THR A 265 -23.41 -11.04 13.34
N ASP A 266 -23.16 -9.91 12.71
CA ASP A 266 -21.83 -9.31 12.58
C ASP A 266 -21.08 -9.33 13.93
N PRO A 267 -19.85 -9.88 14.00
CA PRO A 267 -19.14 -10.08 15.27
C PRO A 267 -18.88 -8.78 16.05
N TYR A 268 -18.70 -7.66 15.34
CA TYR A 268 -18.25 -6.38 15.89
C TYR A 268 -19.40 -5.47 16.31
N HIS A 269 -20.34 -5.25 15.41
CA HIS A 269 -21.47 -4.33 15.58
C HIS A 269 -22.76 -5.06 16.00
N LYS A 270 -22.76 -6.41 16.06
CA LYS A 270 -23.91 -7.25 16.44
C LYS A 270 -25.16 -6.96 15.61
N ARG A 271 -24.97 -6.73 14.30
CA ARG A 271 -26.03 -6.37 13.34
C ARG A 271 -26.15 -7.39 12.20
N PRO A 272 -27.27 -7.40 11.45
CA PRO A 272 -27.36 -8.13 10.17
C PRO A 272 -26.36 -7.57 9.13
N MET A 273 -26.00 -8.36 8.12
CA MET A 273 -25.18 -7.89 6.99
C MET A 273 -25.80 -6.64 6.35
N THR A 274 -24.94 -5.71 5.98
CA THR A 274 -25.27 -4.53 5.18
C THR A 274 -25.44 -4.90 3.70
N MET A 275 -26.20 -4.09 2.95
CA MET A 275 -26.34 -4.30 1.51
C MET A 275 -25.01 -4.16 0.77
N GLY A 276 -24.08 -3.36 1.29
CA GLY A 276 -22.72 -3.22 0.77
C GLY A 276 -21.91 -4.50 0.92
N GLU A 277 -21.93 -5.16 2.08
CA GLU A 277 -21.28 -6.46 2.30
C GLU A 277 -21.86 -7.55 1.39
N ILE A 278 -23.18 -7.54 1.18
CA ILE A 278 -23.84 -8.45 0.24
C ILE A 278 -23.37 -8.18 -1.20
N GLY A 279 -23.31 -6.91 -1.60
CA GLY A 279 -22.78 -6.51 -2.92
C GLY A 279 -21.32 -6.94 -3.12
N CYS A 280 -20.49 -6.81 -2.08
CA CYS A 280 -19.11 -7.31 -2.10
C CYS A 280 -19.08 -8.82 -2.33
N PHE A 281 -19.83 -9.61 -1.52
CA PHE A 281 -19.91 -11.06 -1.69
C PHE A 281 -20.34 -11.46 -3.10
N LEU A 282 -21.43 -10.87 -3.60
CA LEU A 282 -21.97 -11.17 -4.92
C LEU A 282 -20.96 -10.86 -6.03
N SER A 283 -20.15 -9.81 -5.88
CA SER A 283 -19.12 -9.45 -6.86
C SER A 283 -18.04 -10.54 -6.99
N HIS A 284 -17.57 -11.11 -5.88
CA HIS A 284 -16.65 -12.23 -5.90
C HIS A 284 -17.32 -13.53 -6.38
N TYR A 285 -18.55 -13.79 -5.94
CA TYR A 285 -19.34 -14.95 -6.34
C TYR A 285 -19.50 -15.04 -7.87
N TYR A 286 -19.87 -13.93 -8.53
CA TYR A 286 -20.02 -13.90 -9.99
C TYR A 286 -18.70 -14.07 -10.74
N ILE A 287 -17.56 -13.69 -10.15
CA ILE A 287 -16.25 -14.03 -10.73
C ILE A 287 -16.02 -15.54 -10.64
N TRP A 288 -16.32 -16.19 -9.51
CA TRP A 288 -16.17 -17.65 -9.38
C TRP A 288 -17.07 -18.39 -10.37
N GLU A 289 -18.33 -17.97 -10.55
CA GLU A 289 -19.22 -18.55 -11.56
C GLU A 289 -18.64 -18.38 -12.96
N ARG A 290 -18.20 -17.17 -13.30
CA ARG A 290 -17.61 -16.87 -14.61
C ARG A 290 -16.34 -17.68 -14.88
N MET A 291 -15.50 -17.89 -13.87
CA MET A 291 -14.32 -18.76 -13.99
C MET A 291 -14.72 -20.18 -14.37
N VAL A 292 -15.76 -20.73 -13.73
CA VAL A 292 -16.26 -22.08 -14.01
C VAL A 292 -16.89 -22.17 -15.40
N GLU A 293 -17.70 -21.19 -15.77
CA GLU A 293 -18.34 -21.11 -17.09
C GLU A 293 -17.33 -21.02 -18.24
N LEU A 294 -16.27 -20.23 -18.06
CA LEU A 294 -15.25 -19.98 -19.09
C LEU A 294 -14.06 -20.95 -19.03
N GLY A 295 -13.98 -21.80 -18.00
CA GLY A 295 -12.85 -22.71 -17.79
C GLY A 295 -11.52 -21.96 -17.53
N GLN A 296 -11.56 -20.88 -16.75
CA GLN A 296 -10.36 -20.12 -16.40
C GLN A 296 -9.57 -20.84 -15.29
N GLU A 297 -8.37 -21.32 -15.62
CA GLU A 297 -7.59 -22.21 -14.74
C GLU A 297 -7.02 -21.48 -13.52
N GLU A 298 -6.47 -20.28 -13.70
CA GLU A 298 -5.89 -19.47 -12.63
C GLU A 298 -6.23 -17.99 -12.87
N VAL A 299 -6.79 -17.34 -11.86
CA VAL A 299 -7.27 -15.96 -11.92
C VAL A 299 -6.80 -15.17 -10.71
N LEU A 300 -6.28 -13.96 -10.96
CA LEU A 300 -6.03 -12.97 -9.93
C LEU A 300 -7.22 -12.02 -9.82
N VAL A 301 -7.80 -11.93 -8.63
CA VAL A 301 -8.89 -11.00 -8.30
C VAL A 301 -8.32 -9.86 -7.47
N LEU A 302 -8.60 -8.62 -7.86
CA LEU A 302 -8.14 -7.40 -7.21
C LEU A 302 -9.33 -6.51 -6.85
N GLU A 303 -9.31 -5.89 -5.67
CA GLU A 303 -10.19 -4.78 -5.31
C GLU A 303 -9.63 -3.43 -5.81
N ASP A 304 -10.40 -2.35 -5.69
CA ASP A 304 -10.08 -1.05 -6.29
C ASP A 304 -9.34 -0.05 -5.39
N ASP A 305 -9.15 -0.41 -4.14
CA ASP A 305 -8.55 0.41 -3.08
C ASP A 305 -7.28 -0.21 -2.50
N ILE A 306 -6.51 -0.88 -3.37
CA ILE A 306 -5.21 -1.48 -3.07
C ILE A 306 -4.03 -0.63 -3.52
N ARG A 307 -2.89 -0.81 -2.83
CA ARG A 307 -1.54 -0.41 -3.25
C ARG A 307 -0.69 -1.65 -3.51
N PHE A 308 0.21 -1.56 -4.48
CA PHE A 308 1.11 -2.65 -4.86
C PHE A 308 2.46 -2.49 -4.17
N GLU A 309 3.02 -3.61 -3.73
CA GLU A 309 4.39 -3.67 -3.21
C GLU A 309 5.45 -3.44 -4.29
N PRO A 310 6.63 -2.92 -3.92
CA PRO A 310 7.81 -2.89 -4.78
C PRO A 310 8.09 -4.24 -5.44
N TYR A 311 8.44 -4.18 -6.73
CA TYR A 311 8.75 -5.34 -7.56
C TYR A 311 7.58 -6.33 -7.67
N PHE A 312 6.34 -5.84 -7.65
CA PHE A 312 5.13 -6.64 -7.68
C PHE A 312 5.18 -7.80 -8.69
N LYS A 313 5.44 -7.53 -9.98
CA LYS A 313 5.47 -8.59 -11.02
C LYS A 313 6.49 -9.69 -10.69
N ARG A 314 7.70 -9.30 -10.30
CA ARG A 314 8.77 -10.24 -9.93
C ARG A 314 8.34 -11.13 -8.76
N ARG A 315 7.75 -10.54 -7.72
CA ARG A 315 7.24 -11.27 -6.55
C ARG A 315 6.07 -12.18 -6.91
N VAL A 316 5.15 -11.75 -7.79
CA VAL A 316 4.06 -12.60 -8.29
C VAL A 316 4.61 -13.80 -9.05
N TYR A 317 5.61 -13.63 -9.92
CA TYR A 317 6.24 -14.77 -10.60
C TYR A 317 6.91 -15.74 -9.63
N GLN A 318 7.55 -15.25 -8.56
CA GLN A 318 8.10 -16.11 -7.50
C GLN A 318 7.00 -16.93 -6.83
N VAL A 319 5.93 -16.28 -6.40
CA VAL A 319 4.75 -16.94 -5.79
C VAL A 319 4.13 -17.97 -6.74
N LEU A 320 3.91 -17.63 -8.00
CA LEU A 320 3.34 -18.55 -8.99
C LEU A 320 4.25 -19.76 -9.27
N ASN A 321 5.56 -19.54 -9.35
CA ASN A 321 6.52 -20.62 -9.57
C ASN A 321 6.55 -21.60 -8.41
N ASP A 322 6.57 -21.10 -7.17
CA ASP A 322 6.48 -21.94 -5.97
C ASP A 322 5.14 -22.67 -5.89
N ALA A 323 4.04 -21.94 -6.12
CA ALA A 323 2.69 -22.47 -6.04
C ALA A 323 2.44 -23.60 -7.04
N ARG A 324 2.85 -23.42 -8.30
CA ARG A 324 2.69 -24.42 -9.36
C ARG A 324 3.63 -25.62 -9.17
N ARG A 325 4.85 -25.39 -8.65
CA ARG A 325 5.83 -26.47 -8.38
C ARG A 325 5.39 -27.36 -7.22
N ILE A 326 4.90 -26.77 -6.14
CA ILE A 326 4.47 -27.50 -4.93
C ILE A 326 3.09 -28.13 -5.16
N GLY A 327 2.17 -27.37 -5.77
CA GLY A 327 0.81 -27.81 -6.06
C GLY A 327 -0.08 -27.95 -4.82
N GLY A 328 -1.37 -28.23 -5.04
CA GLY A 328 -2.33 -28.52 -3.98
C GLY A 328 -2.99 -27.30 -3.31
N TRP A 329 -2.66 -26.08 -3.74
CA TRP A 329 -3.37 -24.88 -3.34
C TRP A 329 -4.68 -24.71 -4.13
N ASP A 330 -5.65 -23.98 -3.56
CA ASP A 330 -6.87 -23.54 -4.24
C ASP A 330 -6.97 -22.02 -4.30
N LEU A 331 -6.50 -21.34 -3.24
CA LEU A 331 -6.51 -19.89 -3.09
C LEU A 331 -5.19 -19.41 -2.46
N ILE A 332 -4.65 -18.29 -2.93
CA ILE A 332 -3.47 -17.64 -2.36
C ILE A 332 -3.78 -16.15 -2.14
N TYR A 333 -3.78 -15.71 -0.89
CA TYR A 333 -3.95 -14.29 -0.58
C TYR A 333 -2.72 -13.47 -1.01
N PHE A 334 -2.96 -12.37 -1.72
CA PHE A 334 -1.94 -11.37 -2.03
C PHE A 334 -2.05 -10.14 -1.13
N GLY A 335 -3.24 -9.84 -0.60
CA GLY A 335 -3.46 -8.84 0.44
C GLY A 335 -4.64 -9.24 1.33
N ARG A 336 -4.46 -9.15 2.64
CA ARG A 336 -5.45 -9.47 3.68
C ARG A 336 -5.06 -8.85 5.03
N LYS A 337 -6.01 -8.72 5.95
CA LYS A 337 -5.75 -8.44 7.37
C LYS A 337 -5.58 -9.75 8.13
N ARG A 338 -4.38 -10.00 8.65
CA ARG A 338 -4.10 -11.15 9.51
C ARG A 338 -4.65 -10.88 10.91
N LEU A 339 -5.47 -11.79 11.44
CA LEU A 339 -6.02 -11.67 12.79
C LEU A 339 -5.28 -12.55 13.81
N GLN A 340 -4.45 -13.48 13.34
CA GLN A 340 -3.61 -14.37 14.15
C GLN A 340 -2.24 -14.47 13.47
N GLU A 341 -1.31 -13.57 13.81
CA GLU A 341 0.01 -13.48 13.15
C GLU A 341 1.00 -14.55 13.63
N ASP A 342 0.87 -15.02 14.87
CA ASP A 342 1.88 -15.86 15.54
C ASP A 342 1.88 -17.34 15.10
N ASP A 343 0.93 -17.76 14.25
CA ASP A 343 0.66 -19.18 13.98
C ASP A 343 0.84 -19.60 12.51
N GLU A 344 1.29 -18.71 11.62
CA GLU A 344 1.39 -19.02 10.19
C GLU A 344 2.63 -19.86 9.87
N ARG A 345 2.38 -21.02 9.27
CA ARG A 345 3.43 -22.00 8.93
C ARG A 345 3.87 -21.81 7.49
N TRP A 346 5.18 -21.69 7.27
CA TRP A 346 5.77 -21.72 5.93
C TRP A 346 5.43 -23.00 5.20
N ILE A 347 5.11 -22.89 3.90
CA ILE A 347 4.89 -24.03 3.03
C ILE A 347 6.25 -24.67 2.71
N GLU A 348 6.37 -25.97 2.95
CA GLU A 348 7.63 -26.69 2.75
C GLU A 348 8.13 -26.52 1.30
N GLY A 349 9.37 -26.05 1.18
CA GLY A 349 10.00 -25.80 -0.10
C GLY A 349 9.56 -24.52 -0.80
N SER A 350 8.94 -23.56 -0.11
CA SER A 350 8.71 -22.20 -0.60
C SER A 350 9.33 -21.17 0.37
N ASP A 351 9.90 -20.12 -0.20
CA ASP A 351 10.36 -18.93 0.55
C ASP A 351 9.40 -17.73 0.39
N SER A 352 8.23 -17.96 -0.24
CA SER A 352 7.27 -16.92 -0.58
C SER A 352 5.83 -17.22 -0.13
N LEU A 353 5.58 -18.39 0.47
CA LEU A 353 4.24 -18.88 0.79
C LEU A 353 4.15 -19.42 2.22
N VAL A 354 3.05 -19.07 2.88
CA VAL A 354 2.63 -19.62 4.18
C VAL A 354 1.22 -20.19 4.09
N GLN A 355 0.86 -21.10 4.99
CA GLN A 355 -0.52 -21.52 5.20
C GLN A 355 -1.32 -20.35 5.77
N ALA A 356 -2.48 -20.04 5.17
CA ALA A 356 -3.29 -18.91 5.61
C ALA A 356 -3.97 -19.19 6.97
N GLY A 357 -3.78 -18.29 7.92
CA GLY A 357 -4.55 -18.18 9.15
C GLY A 357 -5.92 -17.51 8.95
N TYR A 358 -6.72 -17.40 10.02
CA TYR A 358 -7.95 -16.62 10.02
C TYR A 358 -7.68 -15.15 9.68
N SER A 359 -8.49 -14.57 8.81
CA SER A 359 -8.20 -13.27 8.20
C SER A 359 -9.44 -12.54 7.74
N TYR A 360 -9.32 -11.22 7.66
CA TYR A 360 -10.26 -10.36 6.97
C TYR A 360 -9.69 -9.75 5.71
N TRP A 361 -10.57 -9.06 4.99
CA TRP A 361 -10.29 -8.36 3.74
C TRP A 361 -9.92 -9.29 2.59
N THR A 362 -10.42 -8.95 1.41
CA THR A 362 -10.17 -9.68 0.17
C THR A 362 -9.49 -8.79 -0.88
N LEU A 363 -8.65 -7.86 -0.40
CA LEU A 363 -7.91 -6.86 -1.19
C LEU A 363 -7.40 -7.40 -2.54
N GLY A 364 -6.79 -8.59 -2.49
CA GLY A 364 -6.60 -9.39 -3.69
C GLY A 364 -6.10 -10.78 -3.39
N TYR A 365 -6.47 -11.72 -4.25
CA TYR A 365 -6.08 -13.12 -4.14
C TYR A 365 -6.01 -13.81 -5.49
N LEU A 366 -5.14 -14.81 -5.58
CA LEU A 366 -5.11 -15.77 -6.66
C LEU A 366 -6.06 -16.92 -6.32
N ILE A 367 -6.84 -17.38 -7.29
CA ILE A 367 -7.71 -18.56 -7.14
C ILE A 367 -7.61 -19.41 -8.41
N ASN A 368 -7.60 -20.74 -8.23
CA ASN A 368 -7.66 -21.65 -9.36
C ASN A 368 -9.08 -22.18 -9.59
N LEU A 369 -9.29 -22.82 -10.73
CA LEU A 369 -10.60 -23.34 -11.14
C LEU A 369 -11.20 -24.33 -10.12
N GLN A 370 -10.37 -25.12 -9.43
CA GLN A 370 -10.85 -26.04 -8.41
C GLN A 370 -11.31 -25.31 -7.15
N GLY A 371 -10.56 -24.28 -6.73
CA GLY A 371 -10.96 -23.40 -5.65
C GLY A 371 -12.31 -22.74 -5.91
N ALA A 372 -12.50 -22.17 -7.11
CA ALA A 372 -13.78 -21.58 -7.50
C ALA A 372 -14.94 -22.59 -7.42
N LYS A 373 -14.73 -23.82 -7.93
CA LYS A 373 -15.72 -24.91 -7.83
C LYS A 373 -16.05 -25.29 -6.39
N LYS A 374 -15.03 -25.38 -5.51
CA LYS A 374 -15.22 -25.69 -4.07
C LYS A 374 -16.05 -24.61 -3.37
N LEU A 375 -15.77 -23.33 -3.63
CA LEU A 375 -16.53 -22.21 -3.08
C LEU A 375 -17.99 -22.24 -3.58
N LEU A 376 -18.24 -22.54 -4.85
CA LEU A 376 -19.62 -22.60 -5.37
C LEU A 376 -20.39 -23.82 -4.85
N ALA A 377 -19.73 -24.95 -4.61
CA ALA A 377 -20.38 -26.23 -4.27
C ALA A 377 -21.17 -26.22 -2.96
N GLU A 378 -20.83 -25.36 -2.00
CA GLU A 378 -21.56 -25.24 -0.72
C GLU A 378 -22.82 -24.36 -0.82
N ASN A 379 -23.20 -23.91 -2.02
CA ASN A 379 -24.34 -23.04 -2.28
C ASN A 379 -24.35 -21.80 -1.38
N PRO A 380 -23.29 -20.97 -1.43
CA PRO A 380 -23.11 -19.86 -0.48
C PRO A 380 -24.27 -18.86 -0.46
N LEU A 381 -24.98 -18.68 -1.57
CA LEU A 381 -26.15 -17.79 -1.63
C LEU A 381 -27.28 -18.24 -0.69
N LYS A 382 -27.36 -19.52 -0.30
CA LYS A 382 -28.35 -20.04 0.65
C LYS A 382 -27.94 -19.91 2.12
N LYS A 383 -26.72 -19.49 2.38
CA LYS A 383 -26.09 -19.43 3.70
C LYS A 383 -25.16 -18.22 3.76
N LEU A 384 -25.65 -17.06 3.32
CA LEU A 384 -24.81 -15.90 3.08
C LEU A 384 -24.20 -15.39 4.39
N VAL A 385 -22.89 -15.15 4.34
CA VAL A 385 -22.05 -14.43 5.30
C VAL A 385 -21.10 -13.53 4.50
N PRO A 386 -20.43 -12.53 5.10
CA PRO A 386 -19.43 -11.73 4.40
C PRO A 386 -18.36 -12.61 3.73
N VAL A 387 -17.79 -12.14 2.62
CA VAL A 387 -16.85 -12.95 1.80
C VAL A 387 -15.59 -13.32 2.58
N ASP A 388 -15.13 -12.40 3.43
CA ASP A 388 -13.98 -12.55 4.30
C ASP A 388 -14.25 -13.39 5.54
N GLU A 389 -15.51 -13.71 5.85
CA GLU A 389 -15.86 -14.79 6.79
C GLU A 389 -16.04 -16.12 6.07
N TYR A 390 -16.60 -16.08 4.86
CA TYR A 390 -16.90 -17.26 4.07
C TYR A 390 -15.64 -18.01 3.63
N ILE A 391 -14.63 -17.32 3.11
CA ILE A 391 -13.40 -17.97 2.64
C ILE A 391 -12.69 -18.71 3.81
N PRO A 392 -12.47 -18.10 4.99
CA PRO A 392 -11.92 -18.81 6.15
C PRO A 392 -12.74 -19.98 6.67
N ILE A 393 -14.08 -19.88 6.61
CA ILE A 393 -14.94 -21.03 6.86
C ILE A 393 -14.61 -22.17 5.89
N MET A 394 -14.47 -21.87 4.60
CA MET A 394 -14.25 -22.87 3.55
C MET A 394 -12.87 -23.54 3.61
N PHE A 395 -11.84 -22.88 4.16
CA PHE A 395 -10.55 -23.51 4.49
C PHE A 395 -10.45 -24.01 5.94
N ASN A 396 -11.59 -24.10 6.63
CA ASN A 396 -11.76 -24.68 7.97
C ASN A 396 -10.88 -24.02 9.04
N ASN A 397 -10.75 -22.68 9.00
CA ASN A 397 -9.98 -21.91 9.96
C ASN A 397 -10.74 -20.62 10.32
N HIS A 398 -11.75 -20.77 11.17
CA HIS A 398 -12.63 -19.69 11.60
C HIS A 398 -12.97 -19.87 13.09
N PRO A 399 -12.98 -18.80 13.92
CA PRO A 399 -13.17 -18.93 15.36
C PRO A 399 -14.60 -19.33 15.78
N ASN A 400 -15.61 -19.00 14.97
CA ASN A 400 -17.01 -19.36 15.25
C ASN A 400 -17.37 -20.77 14.75
N GLU A 401 -17.38 -21.74 15.67
CA GLU A 401 -17.77 -23.12 15.39
C GLU A 401 -19.22 -23.27 14.91
N THR A 402 -20.12 -22.39 15.36
CA THR A 402 -21.55 -22.45 14.98
C THR A 402 -21.71 -22.19 13.49
N TRP A 403 -20.95 -21.25 12.94
CA TRP A 403 -20.98 -20.93 11.51
C TRP A 403 -20.26 -22.00 10.69
N LEU A 404 -19.09 -22.46 11.14
CA LEU A 404 -18.36 -23.55 10.50
C LEU A 404 -19.25 -24.79 10.29
N ASN A 405 -20.02 -25.17 11.30
CA ASN A 405 -20.87 -26.37 11.27
C ASN A 405 -22.02 -26.30 10.25
N GLN A 406 -22.30 -25.13 9.65
CA GLN A 406 -23.32 -24.96 8.61
C GLN A 406 -22.82 -25.31 7.20
N PHE A 407 -21.50 -25.43 7.02
CA PHE A 407 -20.86 -25.76 5.74
C PHE A 407 -20.18 -27.12 5.85
N HIS A 408 -20.48 -28.06 4.96
CA HIS A 408 -20.04 -29.45 5.15
C HIS A 408 -18.71 -29.75 4.45
N ASN A 409 -18.51 -29.24 3.23
CA ASN A 409 -17.29 -29.47 2.45
C ASN A 409 -16.30 -28.28 2.58
N ARG A 410 -15.70 -28.15 3.77
CA ARG A 410 -14.70 -27.12 4.08
C ARG A 410 -13.29 -27.59 3.74
N ASN A 411 -13.05 -27.90 2.47
CA ASN A 411 -11.81 -28.51 1.95
C ASN A 411 -11.01 -27.59 1.02
N LEU A 412 -11.23 -26.28 1.12
CA LEU A 412 -10.41 -25.29 0.42
C LEU A 412 -9.01 -25.25 1.04
N VAL A 413 -7.98 -25.28 0.20
CA VAL A 413 -6.58 -25.12 0.62
C VAL A 413 -6.17 -23.68 0.35
N ALA A 414 -6.12 -22.88 1.40
CA ALA A 414 -5.74 -21.47 1.33
C ALA A 414 -4.29 -21.26 1.82
N TRP A 415 -3.49 -20.62 0.97
CA TRP A 415 -2.17 -20.10 1.29
C TRP A 415 -2.18 -18.58 1.27
N SER A 416 -1.07 -17.96 1.63
CA SER A 416 -0.85 -16.52 1.54
C SER A 416 0.57 -16.26 1.06
N ALA A 417 0.75 -15.22 0.25
CA ALA A 417 2.06 -14.66 -0.01
C ALA A 417 2.66 -14.14 1.30
N ALA A 418 3.96 -14.36 1.50
CA ALA A 418 4.74 -13.85 2.61
C ALA A 418 6.10 -13.33 2.10
N PRO A 419 6.37 -12.01 2.14
CA PRO A 419 5.44 -10.94 2.55
C PRO A 419 4.23 -10.80 1.63
N LEU A 420 3.20 -10.08 2.09
CA LEU A 420 2.04 -9.73 1.25
C LEU A 420 2.49 -8.87 0.07
N LEU A 421 1.71 -8.89 -1.00
CA LEU A 421 2.00 -8.16 -2.25
C LEU A 421 1.09 -6.96 -2.45
N LEU A 422 -0.01 -6.90 -1.71
CA LEU A 422 -1.05 -5.89 -1.79
C LEU A 422 -1.44 -5.44 -0.39
N TYR A 423 -1.67 -4.14 -0.26
CA TYR A 423 -2.07 -3.48 0.99
C TYR A 423 -3.21 -2.50 0.70
N PRO A 424 -4.01 -2.09 1.69
CA PRO A 424 -5.04 -1.10 1.46
C PRO A 424 -4.40 0.28 1.20
N THR A 425 -5.11 1.13 0.45
CA THR A 425 -4.69 2.52 0.22
C THR A 425 -4.85 3.37 1.47
N HIS A 426 -5.86 3.07 2.29
CA HIS A 426 -6.13 3.71 3.58
C HIS A 426 -6.61 2.64 4.55
N TYR A 427 -6.20 2.73 5.81
CA TYR A 427 -6.71 1.90 6.89
C TYR A 427 -7.92 2.57 7.55
N THR A 428 -8.72 1.78 8.27
CA THR A 428 -9.84 2.31 9.04
C THR A 428 -9.35 3.38 10.02
N GLY A 429 -9.97 4.56 10.00
CA GLY A 429 -9.58 5.70 10.84
C GLY A 429 -8.58 6.66 10.20
N ASP A 430 -8.01 6.34 9.03
CA ASP A 430 -7.17 7.27 8.28
C ASP A 430 -7.97 8.45 7.73
N ASP A 431 -7.34 9.64 7.68
CA ASP A 431 -7.89 10.80 6.98
C ASP A 431 -8.14 10.44 5.51
N GLY A 432 -9.42 10.45 5.10
CA GLY A 432 -9.83 10.08 3.74
C GLY A 432 -10.28 8.63 3.55
N TYR A 433 -10.31 7.81 4.62
CA TYR A 433 -10.93 6.49 4.58
C TYR A 433 -12.43 6.60 4.25
N ILE A 434 -12.87 5.84 3.25
CA ILE A 434 -14.27 5.74 2.82
C ILE A 434 -14.55 4.27 2.53
N SER A 435 -15.54 3.69 3.23
CA SER A 435 -15.94 2.30 3.08
C SER A 435 -17.31 2.19 2.41
N ASP A 436 -17.35 1.71 1.17
CA ASP A 436 -18.62 1.51 0.45
C ASP A 436 -19.42 0.30 0.94
N THR A 437 -18.82 -0.57 1.75
CA THR A 437 -19.48 -1.71 2.41
C THR A 437 -20.12 -1.27 3.72
N GLU A 438 -19.36 -0.60 4.59
CA GLU A 438 -19.79 -0.23 5.95
C GLU A 438 -20.82 0.92 5.98
N ASP A 439 -20.74 1.88 5.05
CA ASP A 439 -21.59 3.09 4.98
C ASP A 439 -22.97 2.86 4.31
N SER A 440 -23.36 1.60 4.09
CA SER A 440 -24.56 1.24 3.34
C SER A 440 -25.79 0.95 4.22
N ALA A 441 -26.98 0.94 3.60
CA ALA A 441 -28.25 0.71 4.30
C ALA A 441 -28.30 -0.70 4.92
N GLN A 442 -28.91 -0.77 6.11
CA GLN A 442 -29.10 -2.01 6.86
C GLN A 442 -30.44 -2.67 6.50
N ILE A 443 -30.54 -3.98 6.70
CA ILE A 443 -31.77 -4.75 6.46
C ILE A 443 -32.76 -4.50 7.60
N ASP A 444 -33.85 -3.80 7.31
CA ASP A 444 -34.97 -3.64 8.23
C ASP A 444 -36.05 -4.71 7.97
N LYS A 445 -36.19 -5.65 8.94
CA LYS A 445 -37.29 -6.62 9.15
C LYS A 445 -37.17 -8.01 8.50
N VAL A 446 -36.59 -8.96 9.26
CA VAL A 446 -36.99 -10.38 9.19
C VAL A 446 -37.40 -10.96 10.56
N ILE A 447 -37.25 -10.22 11.67
CA ILE A 447 -37.55 -10.75 13.03
C ILE A 447 -39.07 -10.73 13.37
N LYS A 448 -39.95 -10.13 12.56
CA LYS A 448 -41.37 -9.92 12.94
C LYS A 448 -42.36 -11.01 12.57
N LEU A 449 -41.96 -12.14 11.96
CA LEU A 449 -42.92 -13.15 11.49
C LEU A 449 -42.88 -14.51 12.20
N THR A 450 -42.12 -14.66 13.28
CA THR A 450 -42.05 -15.92 14.04
C THR A 450 -42.60 -15.84 15.47
N ASN A 451 -42.98 -14.65 15.97
CA ASN A 451 -43.42 -14.49 17.37
C ASN A 451 -44.93 -14.30 17.58
N ASP A 452 -45.74 -14.21 16.52
CA ASP A 452 -47.20 -14.11 16.63
C ASP A 452 -47.88 -15.48 16.51
N THR A 453 -47.41 -16.45 17.29
CA THR A 453 -48.22 -17.61 17.75
C THR A 453 -47.44 -18.31 18.85
N LEU A 454 -47.63 -17.86 20.10
CA LEU A 454 -47.85 -18.73 21.26
C LEU A 454 -48.16 -17.85 22.48
N ASP A 455 -49.23 -18.25 23.12
CA ASP A 455 -50.04 -17.52 24.09
C ASP A 455 -49.42 -17.48 25.49
N SER A 456 -49.98 -16.55 26.27
CA SER A 456 -49.86 -16.27 27.69
C SER A 456 -49.39 -17.40 28.63
N SER A 457 -48.47 -17.06 29.55
CA SER A 457 -48.62 -17.30 31.00
C SER A 457 -47.38 -16.82 31.76
N ALA A 458 -47.62 -16.14 32.88
CA ALA A 458 -46.62 -15.64 33.80
C ALA A 458 -46.13 -16.75 34.73
N VAL A 459 -44.80 -16.90 34.91
CA VAL A 459 -44.21 -17.55 36.10
C VAL A 459 -42.87 -16.89 36.46
N GLU A 460 -42.65 -16.82 37.77
CA GLU A 460 -41.64 -16.11 38.56
C GLU A 460 -40.16 -16.48 38.35
N LYS A 461 -39.32 -15.55 38.76
CA LYS A 461 -37.86 -15.68 38.95
C LYS A 461 -37.50 -16.75 39.99
N LYS A 462 -36.50 -17.59 39.68
CA LYS A 462 -35.44 -18.04 40.59
C LYS A 462 -34.21 -18.39 39.76
N GLY A 463 -33.06 -17.80 40.13
CA GLY A 463 -31.83 -17.88 39.36
C GLY A 463 -30.99 -19.11 39.66
N ASP A 464 -29.92 -19.28 38.89
CA ASP A 464 -28.69 -19.86 39.39
C ASP A 464 -27.46 -19.32 38.67
N LYS A 465 -26.39 -19.22 39.46
CA LYS A 465 -25.09 -18.64 39.14
C LYS A 465 -24.30 -19.59 38.24
N GLU A 466 -24.21 -19.28 36.95
CA GLU A 466 -23.18 -19.86 36.07
C GLU A 466 -22.69 -18.93 34.96
N GLN A 467 -22.96 -17.61 35.08
CA GLN A 467 -22.69 -16.60 34.03
C GLN A 467 -21.59 -15.58 34.40
N LEU A 468 -20.66 -15.95 35.28
CA LEU A 468 -19.61 -15.03 35.77
C LEU A 468 -18.19 -15.33 35.23
N LEU A 469 -18.06 -16.26 34.28
CA LEU A 469 -16.79 -16.55 33.58
C LEU A 469 -16.72 -16.01 32.14
N SER A 470 -17.84 -15.78 31.45
CA SER A 470 -17.84 -15.20 30.09
C SER A 470 -17.70 -13.67 30.08
N SER A 471 -17.98 -13.01 31.20
CA SER A 471 -17.90 -11.56 31.34
C SER A 471 -16.47 -11.04 31.54
N LYS A 472 -15.50 -11.90 31.87
CA LYS A 472 -14.07 -11.51 31.87
C LYS A 472 -13.46 -11.49 30.47
N VAL A 473 -13.81 -12.46 29.61
CA VAL A 473 -13.35 -12.55 28.22
C VAL A 473 -13.90 -11.39 27.36
N LEU A 474 -15.12 -10.93 27.66
CA LEU A 474 -15.75 -9.77 27.01
C LEU A 474 -15.19 -8.41 27.47
N VAL A 475 -14.55 -8.35 28.65
CA VAL A 475 -13.90 -7.13 29.16
C VAL A 475 -12.45 -7.06 28.70
N GLU A 476 -11.76 -8.19 28.54
CA GLU A 476 -10.43 -8.25 27.90
C GLU A 476 -10.48 -7.84 26.42
N SER A 477 -11.54 -8.21 25.69
CA SER A 477 -11.75 -7.75 24.30
C SER A 477 -12.04 -6.25 24.19
N ALA A 478 -12.73 -5.64 25.16
CA ALA A 478 -12.95 -4.19 25.19
C ALA A 478 -11.70 -3.37 25.56
N VAL A 479 -10.76 -3.95 26.30
CA VAL A 479 -9.44 -3.33 26.57
C VAL A 479 -8.52 -3.45 25.36
N ASN A 480 -8.63 -4.53 24.58
CA ASN A 480 -7.93 -4.67 23.30
C ASN A 480 -8.39 -3.63 22.26
N ALA A 481 -9.65 -3.18 22.28
CA ALA A 481 -10.15 -2.16 21.35
C ALA A 481 -9.49 -0.77 21.47
N ARG A 482 -8.93 -0.41 22.63
CA ARG A 482 -8.09 0.80 22.74
C ARG A 482 -6.66 0.57 22.29
N ASN A 483 -6.20 -0.68 22.29
CA ASN A 483 -4.93 -1.07 21.71
C ASN A 483 -5.03 -1.26 20.18
N GLU A 484 -6.24 -1.38 19.61
CA GLU A 484 -6.51 -1.55 18.17
C GLU A 484 -6.17 -0.29 17.34
N ASP A 485 -6.52 0.91 17.81
CA ASP A 485 -6.08 2.18 17.19
C ASP A 485 -4.55 2.37 17.26
N GLU A 486 -3.91 1.86 18.32
CA GLU A 486 -2.44 1.86 18.43
C GLU A 486 -1.79 0.78 17.55
N LEU A 487 -2.46 -0.35 17.30
CA LEU A 487 -1.97 -1.46 16.48
C LEU A 487 -2.03 -1.12 14.98
N ASP A 488 -3.07 -0.44 14.51
CA ASP A 488 -3.17 0.03 13.12
C ASP A 488 -2.13 1.13 12.83
N ALA A 489 -1.83 2.00 13.81
CA ALA A 489 -0.69 2.92 13.74
C ALA A 489 0.69 2.21 13.81
N LYS A 490 0.76 1.02 14.43
CA LYS A 490 1.96 0.18 14.53
C LYS A 490 2.20 -0.63 13.26
N ASN A 491 1.15 -1.08 12.57
CA ASN A 491 1.22 -1.77 11.27
C ASN A 491 1.83 -0.85 10.20
N ARG A 492 1.48 0.44 10.23
CA ARG A 492 2.16 1.48 9.41
C ARG A 492 3.67 1.58 9.66
N ARG A 493 4.16 1.18 10.85
CA ARG A 493 5.57 1.32 11.29
C ARG A 493 6.40 0.03 11.14
N ILE A 494 5.75 -1.11 10.91
CA ILE A 494 6.41 -2.40 10.63
C ILE A 494 6.46 -2.66 9.11
N GLU A 495 5.52 -2.07 8.34
CA GLU A 495 5.39 -2.24 6.89
C GLU A 495 6.10 -1.16 6.05
N LEU A 496 6.63 -0.10 6.67
CA LEU A 496 7.61 0.85 6.12
C LEU A 496 8.97 0.62 6.77
#